data_AF-A0A536B8K9-F1
#
_entry.id   AF-A0A536B8K9-F1
#
_cell.length_a   1.000
_cell.length_b   1.000
_cell.length_c   1.000
_cell.angle_alpha   90.00
_cell.angle_beta   90.00
_cell.angle_gamma   90.00
#
_symmetry.space_group_name_H-M   'P 1'
#
loop_
_entity.id
_entity.type
_entity.pdbx_description
1 polymer ?
#
loop_
_entity_poly.entity_id
_entity_poly.type
_entity_poly.pdbx_seq_one_letter_code
_entity_poly.pdbx_strand_id
1 'polypeptide(L)'
;MARHTATIARLGVRISQAPAGIDPSADIIVDGLFGTGIRPPLREPAAGIVAAMNATGRPIVSIDVPSGMNADTGAGAKTAIRAAATVTLAAPKAGLTRAPNAGRVFVADIGMPAALFSDDRAAIEVIYRAGDVVELVDPDLV
;
A
#
# COMPACT_ATOMS: atom_id res chain seq x y z
N MET A 1 -23.68 1.05 -11.05
CA MET A 1 -23.22 0.31 -9.86
C MET A 1 -22.30 -0.81 -10.32
N ALA A 2 -21.02 -0.72 -9.97
CA ALA A 2 -19.93 -1.47 -10.62
C ALA A 2 -19.95 -2.97 -10.30
N ARG A 3 -19.55 -3.83 -11.26
CA ARG A 3 -19.47 -5.30 -11.12
C ARG A 3 -18.80 -5.74 -9.82
N HIS A 4 -17.80 -5.00 -9.33
CA HIS A 4 -17.08 -5.32 -8.10
C HIS A 4 -17.96 -5.29 -6.85
N THR A 5 -18.85 -4.30 -6.70
CA THR A 5 -19.75 -4.19 -5.54
C THR A 5 -20.70 -5.39 -5.47
N ALA A 6 -21.19 -5.86 -6.62
CA ALA A 6 -22.04 -7.04 -6.70
C ALA A 6 -21.29 -8.33 -6.31
N THR A 7 -20.01 -8.45 -6.70
CA THR A 7 -19.16 -9.57 -6.27
C THR A 7 -18.94 -9.55 -4.76
N ILE A 8 -18.55 -8.40 -4.19
CA ILE A 8 -18.31 -8.25 -2.74
C ILE A 8 -19.58 -8.60 -1.94
N ALA A 9 -20.74 -8.14 -2.39
CA ALA A 9 -22.02 -8.48 -1.76
C ALA A 9 -22.34 -9.98 -1.81
N ARG A 10 -22.05 -10.67 -2.92
CA ARG A 10 -22.23 -12.12 -3.06
C ARG A 10 -21.31 -12.94 -2.16
N LEU A 11 -20.13 -12.39 -1.84
CA LEU A 11 -19.20 -13.00 -0.88
C LEU A 11 -19.59 -12.76 0.58
N GLY A 12 -20.71 -12.07 0.84
CA GLY A 12 -21.17 -11.75 2.20
C GLY A 12 -20.31 -10.71 2.92
N VAL A 13 -19.43 -10.00 2.19
CA VAL A 13 -18.58 -8.97 2.76
C VAL A 13 -19.41 -7.71 3.00
N ARG A 14 -19.38 -7.20 4.23
CA ARG A 14 -20.08 -5.97 4.61
C ARG A 14 -19.49 -4.78 3.87
N ILE A 15 -20.35 -3.94 3.31
CA ILE A 15 -19.96 -2.72 2.59
C ILE A 15 -20.48 -1.52 3.36
N SER A 16 -19.58 -0.59 3.69
CA SER A 16 -19.90 0.69 4.31
C SER A 16 -19.33 1.84 3.46
N GLN A 17 -19.78 3.07 3.71
CA GLN A 17 -19.30 4.26 2.99
C GLN A 17 -18.31 5.03 3.84
N ALA A 18 -17.07 5.17 3.37
CA ALA A 18 -16.06 5.98 4.05
C ALA A 18 -16.33 7.49 3.85
N PRO A 19 -15.94 8.36 4.81
CA PRO A 19 -15.21 8.03 6.03
C PRO A 19 -16.09 7.48 7.18
N ALA A 20 -17.40 7.75 7.19
CA ALA A 20 -18.29 7.38 8.30
C ALA A 20 -18.39 5.87 8.57
N GLY A 21 -18.14 5.05 7.56
CA GLY A 21 -18.19 3.58 7.61
C GLY A 21 -16.91 2.90 8.07
N ILE A 22 -15.87 3.65 8.43
CA ILE A 22 -14.63 3.10 9.01
C ILE A 22 -14.94 2.71 10.46
N ASP A 23 -14.85 1.42 10.76
CA ASP A 23 -15.15 0.87 12.09
C ASP A 23 -13.97 1.11 13.05
N PRO A 24 -14.13 1.93 14.11
CA PRO A 24 -13.05 2.21 15.05
C PRO A 24 -12.69 1.01 15.95
N SER A 25 -13.53 -0.04 15.96
CA SER A 25 -13.27 -1.27 16.70
C SER A 25 -12.41 -2.28 15.93
N ALA A 26 -12.12 -2.03 14.65
CA ALA A 26 -11.27 -2.90 13.86
C ALA A 26 -9.87 -3.05 14.49
N ASP A 27 -9.33 -4.27 14.48
CA ASP A 27 -7.98 -4.53 14.98
C ASP A 27 -6.90 -4.04 14.00
N ILE A 28 -7.22 -4.02 12.71
CA ILE A 28 -6.33 -3.65 11.60
C ILE A 28 -7.13 -3.01 10.47
N ILE A 29 -6.51 -2.08 9.76
CA ILE A 29 -7.07 -1.45 8.56
C ILE A 29 -6.18 -1.80 7.37
N VAL A 30 -6.79 -2.18 6.25
CA VAL A 30 -6.07 -2.40 4.99
C VAL A 30 -6.34 -1.22 4.06
N ASP A 31 -5.28 -0.50 3.71
CA ASP A 31 -5.30 0.59 2.75
C ASP A 31 -5.07 0.04 1.33
N GLY A 32 -6.14 0.03 0.54
CA GLY A 32 -6.12 -0.27 -0.89
C GLY A 32 -6.82 0.81 -1.71
N LEU A 33 -6.84 2.06 -1.22
CA LEU A 33 -7.52 3.16 -1.91
C LEU A 33 -6.80 3.51 -3.22
N PHE A 34 -5.47 3.61 -3.16
CA PHE A 34 -4.62 3.91 -4.31
C PHE A 34 -3.27 3.21 -4.21
N GLY A 35 -2.73 2.78 -5.35
CA GLY A 35 -1.35 2.30 -5.49
C GLY A 35 -0.53 3.24 -6.37
N THR A 36 0.25 2.66 -7.29
CA THR A 36 0.96 3.42 -8.33
C THR A 36 0.05 4.31 -9.18
N GLY A 37 0.58 5.46 -9.63
CA GLY A 37 -0.11 6.39 -10.56
C GLY A 37 -0.78 7.61 -9.91
N ILE A 38 -0.80 7.70 -8.59
CA ILE A 38 -1.26 8.91 -7.90
C ILE A 38 -0.20 9.99 -7.88
N ARG A 39 -0.66 11.24 -8.07
CA ARG A 39 0.12 12.45 -7.85
C ARG A 39 -0.44 13.19 -6.65
N PRO A 40 0.27 13.25 -5.51
CA PRO A 40 -0.16 14.05 -4.38
C PRO A 40 -0.19 15.55 -4.71
N PRO A 41 -0.98 16.37 -3.99
CA PRO A 41 -1.83 15.98 -2.86
C PRO A 41 -3.16 15.32 -3.30
N LEU A 42 -3.73 14.48 -2.44
CA LEU A 42 -5.07 13.93 -2.66
C LEU A 42 -6.13 15.05 -2.56
N ARG A 43 -7.18 14.93 -3.39
CA ARG A 43 -8.37 15.79 -3.31
C ARG A 43 -9.47 15.08 -2.52
N GLU A 44 -10.48 15.83 -2.07
CA GLU A 44 -11.68 15.22 -1.51
C GLU A 44 -12.42 14.36 -2.54
N PRO A 45 -13.07 13.26 -2.12
CA PRO A 45 -13.23 12.78 -0.74
C PRO A 45 -12.05 11.95 -0.20
N ALA A 46 -11.04 11.67 -1.03
CA ALA A 46 -9.95 10.76 -0.67
C ALA A 46 -9.10 11.29 0.49
N ALA A 47 -8.85 12.60 0.53
CA ALA A 47 -8.11 13.23 1.62
C ALA A 47 -8.82 13.03 2.98
N GLY A 48 -10.14 13.23 3.04
CA GLY A 48 -10.93 12.98 4.26
C GLY A 48 -10.94 11.51 4.69
N ILE A 49 -10.95 10.57 3.75
CA ILE A 49 -10.86 9.13 4.06
C ILE A 49 -9.51 8.78 4.69
N VAL A 50 -8.41 9.25 4.09
CA VAL A 50 -7.06 9.01 4.62
C VAL A 50 -6.89 9.63 6.01
N ALA A 51 -7.40 10.85 6.22
CA ALA A 51 -7.39 11.49 7.53
C ALA A 51 -8.18 10.68 8.58
N ALA A 52 -9.36 10.17 8.22
CA ALA A 52 -10.18 9.35 9.09
C ALA A 52 -9.50 8.02 9.44
N MET A 53 -8.89 7.32 8.48
CA MET A 53 -8.15 6.08 8.72
C MET A 53 -7.00 6.30 9.70
N ASN A 54 -6.16 7.33 9.46
CA ASN A 54 -5.04 7.67 10.33
C ASN A 54 -5.49 8.06 11.75
N ALA A 55 -6.66 8.67 11.90
CA ALA A 55 -7.20 9.11 13.20
C ALA A 55 -7.70 7.95 14.08
N THR A 56 -7.90 6.75 13.53
CA THR A 56 -8.35 5.58 14.30
C THR A 56 -7.32 5.08 15.32
N GLY A 57 -6.04 5.41 15.12
CA GLY A 57 -4.92 4.89 15.91
C GLY A 57 -4.66 3.39 15.73
N ARG A 58 -5.32 2.73 14.76
CA ARG A 58 -5.14 1.31 14.46
C ARG A 58 -3.97 1.09 13.51
N PRO A 59 -3.28 -0.07 13.57
CA PRO A 59 -2.27 -0.40 12.58
C PRO A 59 -2.90 -0.44 11.19
N ILE A 60 -2.27 0.25 10.23
CA ILE A 60 -2.68 0.27 8.82
C ILE A 60 -1.67 -0.52 8.01
N VAL A 61 -2.14 -1.44 7.16
CA VAL A 61 -1.32 -2.14 6.17
C VAL A 61 -1.70 -1.63 4.79
N SER A 62 -0.75 -1.02 4.08
CA SER A 62 -0.96 -0.50 2.74
C SER A 62 -0.61 -1.52 1.67
N ILE A 63 -1.47 -1.62 0.65
CA ILE A 63 -1.24 -2.41 -0.55
C ILE A 63 -0.56 -1.52 -1.59
N ASP A 64 0.54 -2.00 -2.17
CA ASP A 64 1.37 -1.33 -3.15
C ASP A 64 2.14 -0.11 -2.61
N VAL A 65 1.44 0.96 -2.24
CA VAL A 65 1.98 2.22 -1.74
C VAL A 65 0.97 2.85 -0.75
N PRO A 66 1.38 3.42 0.39
CA PRO A 66 0.48 4.18 1.24
C PRO A 66 -0.26 5.27 0.48
N SER A 67 -1.59 5.22 0.51
CA SER A 67 -2.44 6.11 -0.26
C SER A 67 -2.13 7.57 0.02
N GLY A 68 -1.91 8.33 -1.05
CA GLY A 68 -1.51 9.74 -0.99
C GLY A 68 0.00 9.97 -1.07
N MET A 69 0.81 8.94 -1.25
CA MET A 69 2.24 9.04 -1.52
C MET A 69 2.58 8.77 -2.99
N ASN A 70 3.63 9.41 -3.49
CA ASN A 70 4.21 9.11 -4.80
C ASN A 70 5.21 7.94 -4.70
N ALA A 71 5.00 6.91 -5.52
CA ALA A 71 5.76 5.66 -5.50
C ALA A 71 7.26 5.82 -5.82
N ASP A 72 7.63 6.81 -6.63
CA ASP A 72 9.01 6.98 -7.10
C ASP A 72 9.82 7.88 -6.18
N THR A 73 9.19 8.92 -5.64
CA THR A 73 9.87 10.01 -4.93
C THR A 73 9.61 10.02 -3.42
N GLY A 74 8.54 9.37 -2.94
CA GLY A 74 8.09 9.46 -1.54
C GLY A 74 7.37 10.78 -1.20
N ALA A 75 7.16 11.67 -2.19
CA ALA A 75 6.43 12.92 -1.98
C ALA A 75 4.98 12.65 -1.51
N GLY A 76 4.41 13.60 -0.75
CA GLY A 76 3.02 13.49 -0.24
C GLY A 76 2.90 12.84 1.14
N ALA A 77 3.99 12.33 1.73
CA ALA A 77 3.98 11.63 3.02
C ALA A 77 3.22 12.37 4.14
N LYS A 78 3.34 13.71 4.26
CA LYS A 78 2.66 14.47 5.33
C LYS A 78 1.14 14.27 5.40
N THR A 79 0.49 14.01 4.26
CA THR A 79 -0.95 13.82 4.14
C THR A 79 -1.35 12.42 3.69
N ALA A 80 -0.38 11.52 3.54
CA ALA A 80 -0.60 10.13 3.15
C ALA A 80 -1.04 9.27 4.34
N ILE A 81 -1.44 8.04 4.05
CA ILE A 81 -1.58 6.99 5.05
C ILE A 81 -0.26 6.81 5.82
N ARG A 82 -0.38 6.61 7.14
CA ARG A 82 0.73 6.26 8.04
C ARG A 82 0.66 4.76 8.28
N ALA A 83 1.32 3.99 7.42
CA ALA A 83 1.28 2.54 7.47
C ALA A 83 2.21 2.00 8.58
N ALA A 84 1.75 0.96 9.25
CA ALA A 84 2.61 0.10 10.07
C ALA A 84 3.45 -0.82 9.17
N ALA A 85 2.88 -1.24 8.04
CA ALA A 85 3.57 -2.00 7.00
C ALA A 85 3.01 -1.71 5.61
N THR A 86 3.83 -1.84 4.58
CA THR A 86 3.43 -1.75 3.17
C THR A 86 3.84 -3.02 2.45
N VAL A 87 2.89 -3.67 1.77
CA VAL A 87 3.16 -4.80 0.87
C VAL A 87 3.14 -4.28 -0.55
N THR A 88 4.32 -3.99 -1.07
CA THR A 88 4.49 -3.48 -2.43
C THR A 88 4.45 -4.59 -3.47
N LEU A 89 3.81 -4.36 -4.62
CA LEU A 89 3.52 -5.44 -5.57
C LEU A 89 4.57 -5.54 -6.69
N ALA A 90 5.00 -6.76 -7.02
CA ALA A 90 5.94 -7.11 -8.09
C ALA A 90 7.40 -6.64 -7.90
N ALA A 91 7.65 -5.39 -7.53
CA ALA A 91 9.01 -4.86 -7.37
C ALA A 91 9.08 -3.80 -6.27
N PRO A 92 10.27 -3.56 -5.67
CA PRO A 92 10.51 -2.41 -4.79
C PRO A 92 10.16 -1.08 -5.45
N LYS A 93 9.73 -0.11 -4.64
CA LYS A 93 9.44 1.27 -5.08
C LYS A 93 10.40 2.23 -4.38
N ALA A 94 11.12 3.04 -5.15
CA ALA A 94 12.16 3.95 -4.63
C ALA A 94 11.61 4.98 -3.61
N GLY A 95 10.34 5.36 -3.72
CA GLY A 95 9.69 6.27 -2.79
C GLY A 95 9.37 5.65 -1.43
N LEU A 96 9.31 4.31 -1.32
CA LEU A 96 9.00 3.63 -0.06
C LEU A 96 10.21 3.56 0.88
N THR A 97 11.41 3.38 0.34
CA THR A 97 12.64 3.30 1.16
C THR A 97 12.98 4.62 1.84
N ARG A 98 12.45 5.73 1.34
CA ARG A 98 12.73 7.09 1.85
C ARG A 98 11.62 7.63 2.76
N ALA A 99 10.52 6.91 2.91
CA ALA A 99 9.32 7.44 3.56
C ALA A 99 9.02 6.69 4.87
N PRO A 100 9.13 7.35 6.04
CA PRO A 100 8.82 6.70 7.32
C PRO A 100 7.37 6.24 7.41
N ASN A 101 6.47 6.86 6.63
CA ASN A 101 5.06 6.49 6.56
C ASN A 101 4.79 5.16 5.88
N ALA A 102 5.77 4.54 5.21
CA ALA A 102 5.62 3.21 4.63
C ALA A 102 5.70 2.09 5.68
N GLY A 103 6.20 2.40 6.88
CA GLY A 103 6.45 1.39 7.92
C GLY A 103 7.43 0.33 7.44
N ARG A 104 7.20 -0.92 7.82
CA ARG A 104 7.95 -2.07 7.30
C ARG A 104 7.57 -2.34 5.85
N VAL A 105 8.53 -2.46 4.96
CA VAL A 105 8.27 -2.63 3.52
C VAL A 105 8.50 -4.07 3.11
N PHE A 106 7.51 -4.67 2.45
CA PHE A 106 7.58 -6.01 1.89
C PHE A 106 7.38 -5.94 0.38
N VAL A 107 8.01 -6.84 -0.38
CA VAL A 107 7.71 -7.05 -1.80
C VAL A 107 6.97 -8.37 -1.94
N ALA A 108 5.79 -8.33 -2.57
CA ALA A 108 5.04 -9.52 -2.93
C ALA A 108 5.31 -9.91 -4.39
N ASP A 109 5.71 -11.17 -4.61
CA ASP A 109 5.70 -11.78 -5.94
C ASP A 109 4.24 -12.05 -6.35
N ILE A 110 3.79 -11.38 -7.40
CA ILE A 110 2.43 -11.52 -7.95
C ILE A 110 2.42 -12.30 -9.28
N GLY A 111 3.51 -13.01 -9.60
CA GLY A 111 3.66 -13.82 -10.80
C GLY A 111 4.13 -13.04 -12.03
N MET A 112 4.82 -11.91 -11.83
CA MET A 112 5.25 -11.05 -12.93
C MET A 112 6.55 -11.59 -13.55
N PRO A 113 6.64 -11.78 -14.89
CA PRO A 113 7.86 -12.32 -15.49
C PRO A 113 9.08 -11.43 -15.21
N ALA A 114 10.14 -11.99 -14.61
CA ALA A 114 11.33 -11.24 -14.23
C ALA A 114 12.01 -10.53 -15.43
N ALA A 115 11.83 -11.05 -16.64
CA ALA A 115 12.31 -10.45 -17.88
C ALA A 115 11.72 -9.06 -18.19
N LEU A 116 10.61 -8.67 -17.54
CA LEU A 116 10.01 -7.34 -17.71
C LEU A 116 10.76 -6.22 -16.96
N PHE A 117 11.67 -6.57 -16.05
CA PHE A 117 12.38 -5.59 -15.21
C PHE A 117 13.73 -5.15 -15.78
N SER A 118 14.01 -5.42 -17.06
CA SER A 118 15.22 -4.97 -17.77
C SER A 118 16.51 -5.14 -16.93
N ASP A 119 17.15 -4.04 -16.55
CA ASP A 119 18.41 -4.02 -15.80
C ASP A 119 18.26 -4.55 -14.36
N ASP A 120 17.06 -4.47 -13.78
CA ASP A 120 16.76 -4.91 -12.41
C ASP A 120 16.41 -6.40 -12.31
N ARG A 121 16.38 -7.12 -13.44
CA ARG A 121 15.96 -8.54 -13.51
C ARG A 121 16.65 -9.41 -12.46
N ALA A 122 17.98 -9.30 -12.33
CA ALA A 122 18.74 -10.16 -11.42
C ALA A 122 18.34 -9.92 -9.94
N ALA A 123 18.09 -8.67 -9.56
CA ALA A 123 17.64 -8.33 -8.22
C ALA A 123 16.23 -8.88 -7.94
N ILE A 124 15.32 -8.74 -8.90
CA ILE A 124 13.96 -9.28 -8.78
C ILE A 124 13.96 -10.81 -8.67
N GLU A 125 14.79 -11.51 -9.45
CA GLU A 125 14.91 -12.97 -9.36
C GLU A 125 15.41 -13.42 -7.98
N VAL A 126 16.30 -12.65 -7.33
CA VAL A 126 16.74 -12.93 -5.96
C VAL A 126 15.59 -12.77 -4.97
N ILE A 127 14.82 -11.68 -5.08
CA ILE A 127 13.66 -11.43 -4.22
C ILE A 127 12.64 -12.57 -4.35
N TYR A 128 12.24 -12.92 -5.57
CA TYR A 128 11.22 -13.96 -5.79
C TYR A 128 11.69 -15.35 -5.31
N ARG A 129 12.99 -15.64 -5.38
CA ARG A 129 13.55 -16.88 -4.82
C ARG A 129 13.55 -16.92 -3.29
N ALA A 130 13.56 -15.76 -2.63
CA ALA A 130 13.56 -15.68 -1.17
C ALA A 130 12.16 -15.96 -0.56
N GLY A 131 11.09 -15.75 -1.33
CA GLY A 131 9.72 -16.16 -0.97
C GLY A 131 8.63 -15.30 -1.62
N ASP A 132 7.37 -15.66 -1.37
CA ASP A 132 6.20 -14.98 -1.95
C ASP A 132 6.04 -13.54 -1.43
N VAL A 133 6.46 -13.28 -0.18
CA VAL A 133 6.45 -11.96 0.45
C VAL A 133 7.75 -11.78 1.24
N VAL A 134 8.60 -10.85 0.79
CA VAL A 134 9.95 -10.65 1.34
C VAL A 134 10.06 -9.25 1.93
N GLU A 135 10.48 -9.15 3.18
CA GLU A 135 10.76 -7.86 3.82
C GLU A 135 12.03 -7.24 3.24
N LEU A 136 11.96 -5.97 2.84
CA LEU A 136 13.12 -5.16 2.49
C LEU A 136 13.67 -4.56 3.78
N VAL A 137 14.79 -5.12 4.23
CA VAL A 137 15.56 -4.55 5.35
C VAL A 137 16.62 -3.65 4.77
N ASP A 138 16.61 -2.38 5.15
CA ASP A 138 17.71 -1.48 4.84
C ASP A 138 18.91 -1.87 5.72
N PRO A 139 20.03 -2.34 5.14
CA PRO A 139 21.19 -2.77 5.91
C PRO A 139 21.83 -1.63 6.71
N ASP A 140 21.58 -0.36 6.34
CA ASP A 140 22.13 0.82 7.04
C ASP A 140 21.26 1.26 8.24
N LEU A 141 20.12 0.60 8.48
CA LEU A 141 19.19 0.88 9.58
C LEU A 141 19.17 -0.21 10.68
N VAL A 142 20.13 -1.17 10.65
CA VAL A 142 20.29 -2.26 11.63
C VAL A 142 21.54 -2.08 12.48
#